data_AF-A0A7X6UZY1-F1
#
_entry.id   AF-A0A7X6UZY1-F1
#
_cell.length_a   1.000
_cell.length_b   1.000
_cell.length_c   1.000
_cell.angle_alpha   90.00
_cell.angle_beta   90.00
_cell.angle_gamma   90.00
#
_symmetry.space_group_name_H-M   'P 1'
#
loop_
_entity.id
_entity.type
_entity.pdbx_description
1 polymer ?
#
loop_
_entity_poly.entity_id
_entity_poly.type
_entity_poly.pdbx_seq_one_letter_code
_entity_poly.pdbx_strand_id
1 'polypeptide(L)'
;MMNASYYELRSAVLEVFYEILLEENYTIGQAASRGLVEFRREVVEGGRTGLIVLSVLLARVARHEPARLADFARETSVLAELAKPEEHWAGLSADETERLSEDVRFVAEKSRAS
;
A
#
# COMPACT_ATOMS: atom_id res chain seq x y z
N MET A 1 9.53 19.11 -7.32
CA MET A 1 9.41 17.76 -6.73
C MET A 1 9.44 16.77 -7.86
N MET A 2 10.34 15.80 -7.85
CA MET A 2 10.28 14.69 -8.80
C MET A 2 9.05 13.86 -8.44
N ASN A 3 8.05 13.84 -9.32
CA ASN A 3 6.99 12.85 -9.27
C ASN A 3 7.67 11.51 -9.55
N ALA A 4 7.95 10.71 -8.52
CA ALA A 4 8.31 9.32 -8.74
C ALA A 4 7.18 8.67 -9.55
N SER A 5 7.54 8.03 -10.65
CA SER A 5 6.58 7.30 -11.48
C SER A 5 5.88 6.24 -10.63
N TYR A 6 4.60 5.95 -10.88
CA TYR A 6 3.83 4.98 -10.09
C TYR A 6 4.59 3.64 -9.96
N TYR A 7 5.15 3.14 -11.05
CA TYR A 7 5.91 1.89 -11.04
C TYR A 7 7.24 1.98 -10.32
N GLU A 8 7.89 3.15 -10.28
CA GLU A 8 9.12 3.35 -9.51
C GLU A 8 8.81 3.23 -8.02
N LEU A 9 7.83 4.00 -7.51
CA LEU A 9 7.45 3.96 -6.10
C LEU A 9 6.91 2.59 -5.71
N ARG A 10 6.07 1.99 -6.56
CA ARG A 10 5.56 0.63 -6.34
C ARG A 10 6.68 -0.40 -6.25
N SER A 11 7.68 -0.31 -7.13
CA SER A 11 8.81 -1.25 -7.12
C SER A 11 9.67 -1.07 -5.88
N ALA A 12 9.98 0.18 -5.51
CA ALA A 12 10.70 0.48 -4.28
C ALA A 12 9.99 -0.08 -3.03
N VAL A 13 8.67 0.08 -2.93
CA VAL A 13 7.89 -0.47 -1.82
C VAL A 13 7.97 -2.00 -1.77
N LEU A 14 7.89 -2.67 -2.93
CA LEU A 14 7.99 -4.13 -2.99
C LEU A 14 9.39 -4.64 -2.69
N GLU A 15 10.43 -3.98 -3.21
CA GLU A 15 11.83 -4.33 -2.96
C GLU A 15 12.10 -4.26 -1.46
N VAL A 16 11.84 -3.12 -0.82
CA VAL A 16 11.99 -2.95 0.64
C VAL A 16 11.16 -3.98 1.41
N PHE A 17 9.89 -4.20 1.03
CA PHE A 17 9.04 -5.19 1.68
C PHE A 17 9.64 -6.60 1.63
N TYR A 18 10.12 -7.04 0.47
CA TYR A 18 10.68 -8.38 0.30
C TYR A 18 12.09 -8.53 0.87
N GLU A 19 12.91 -7.48 0.83
CA GLU A 19 14.20 -7.44 1.55
C GLU A 19 13.97 -7.66 3.04
N ILE A 20 13.07 -6.89 3.68
CA ILE A 20 12.73 -7.07 5.09
C ILE A 20 12.21 -8.49 5.35
N LEU A 21 11.31 -8.99 4.50
CA LEU A 21 10.74 -10.32 4.66
C LEU A 21 11.81 -11.42 4.63
N LEU A 22 12.72 -11.36 3.67
CA LEU A 22 13.72 -12.40 3.41
C LEU A 22 14.94 -12.28 4.32
N GLU A 23 15.44 -11.07 4.54
CA GLU A 23 16.67 -10.82 5.30
C GLU A 23 16.43 -10.85 6.81
N GLU A 24 15.30 -10.31 7.28
CA GLU A 24 14.99 -10.25 8.72
C GLU A 24 14.15 -11.45 9.19
N ASN A 25 13.78 -12.37 8.28
CA ASN A 25 12.92 -13.54 8.54
C ASN A 25 11.60 -13.16 9.23
N TYR A 26 11.00 -12.07 8.75
CA TYR A 26 9.75 -11.52 9.29
C TYR A 26 8.52 -12.25 8.73
N THR A 27 7.40 -12.14 9.44
CA THR A 27 6.09 -12.45 8.85
C THR A 27 5.66 -11.36 7.87
N ILE A 28 4.63 -11.62 7.06
CA ILE A 28 4.10 -10.63 6.12
C ILE A 28 3.61 -9.38 6.87
N GLY A 29 2.90 -9.56 8.00
CA GLY A 29 2.48 -8.43 8.84
C GLY A 29 3.65 -7.64 9.43
N GLN A 30 4.74 -8.29 9.85
CA GLN A 30 5.92 -7.58 10.36
C GLN A 30 6.64 -6.80 9.26
N ALA A 31 6.83 -7.41 8.08
CA ALA A 31 7.42 -6.75 6.93
C ALA A 31 6.58 -5.54 6.47
N ALA A 32 5.25 -5.67 6.45
CA ALA A 32 4.35 -4.56 6.15
C ALA A 32 4.48 -3.42 7.19
N SER A 33 4.54 -3.77 8.48
CA SER A 33 4.72 -2.78 9.56
C SER A 33 6.04 -2.02 9.43
N ARG A 34 7.13 -2.73 9.11
CA ARG A 34 8.44 -2.11 8.87
C ARG A 34 8.42 -1.25 7.61
N GLY A 35 7.77 -1.70 6.53
CA GLY A 35 7.55 -0.90 5.32
C GLY A 35 6.81 0.41 5.60
N LEU A 36 5.80 0.41 6.47
CA LEU A 36 5.12 1.66 6.88
C LEU A 36 6.05 2.64 7.58
N VAL A 37 7.08 2.15 8.28
CA VAL A 37 8.10 3.00 8.91
C VAL A 37 9.06 3.58 7.86
N GLU A 38 9.52 2.75 6.92
CA GLU A 38 10.45 3.20 5.87
C GLU A 38 9.79 4.22 4.92
N PHE A 39 8.52 4.01 4.55
CA PHE A 39 7.74 4.93 3.71
C PHE A 39 6.84 5.87 4.54
N ARG A 40 7.22 6.16 5.78
CA ARG A 40 6.41 6.99 6.68
C ARG A 40 6.13 8.36 6.09
N ARG A 41 7.09 8.93 5.36
CA ARG A 41 6.95 10.25 4.75
C ARG A 41 5.80 10.28 3.75
N GLU A 42 5.78 9.33 2.83
CA GLU A 42 4.75 9.19 1.79
C GLU A 42 3.37 8.93 2.41
N VAL A 43 3.32 8.10 3.46
CA VAL A 43 2.08 7.81 4.19
C VAL A 43 1.55 9.05 4.93
N VAL A 44 2.42 9.82 5.57
CA VAL A 44 2.03 11.02 6.34
C VAL A 44 1.69 12.19 5.44
N GLU A 45 2.45 12.42 4.38
CA GLU A 45 2.15 13.44 3.36
C GLU A 45 0.86 13.08 2.59
N GLY A 46 0.54 11.79 2.47
CA GLY A 46 -0.69 11.30 1.87
C GLY A 46 -0.68 11.46 0.35
N GLY A 47 -1.79 11.92 -0.20
CA GLY A 47 -1.92 12.11 -1.65
C GLY A 47 -1.80 10.81 -2.45
N ARG A 48 -1.32 10.95 -3.69
CA ARG A 48 -1.03 9.80 -4.56
C ARG A 48 0.03 8.87 -3.99
N THR A 49 1.11 9.42 -3.45
CA THR A 49 2.24 8.62 -2.95
C THR A 49 1.82 7.77 -1.76
N GLY A 50 1.05 8.34 -0.82
CA GLY A 50 0.45 7.61 0.29
C GLY A 50 -0.54 6.55 -0.17
N LEU A 51 -1.39 6.87 -1.17
CA LEU A 51 -2.31 5.92 -1.78
C LEU A 51 -1.58 4.71 -2.37
N ILE A 52 -0.49 4.93 -3.12
CA ILE A 52 0.33 3.87 -3.71
C ILE A 52 0.97 3.02 -2.61
N VAL A 53 1.70 3.63 -1.67
CA VAL A 53 2.41 2.90 -0.60
C VAL A 53 1.45 2.04 0.21
N LEU A 54 0.35 2.62 0.69
CA LEU A 54 -0.63 1.90 1.51
C LEU A 54 -1.29 0.77 0.72
N SER A 55 -1.66 1.01 -0.55
CA SER A 55 -2.27 -0.04 -1.38
C SER A 55 -1.34 -1.24 -1.53
N VAL A 56 -0.05 -1.01 -1.81
CA VAL A 56 0.92 -2.08 -2.08
C VAL A 56 1.16 -2.92 -0.84
N LEU A 57 1.45 -2.28 0.31
CA LEU A 57 1.75 -2.96 1.57
C LEU A 57 0.52 -3.73 2.08
N LEU A 58 -0.62 -3.06 2.18
CA LEU A 58 -1.85 -3.69 2.68
C LEU A 58 -2.34 -4.78 1.76
N ALA A 59 -2.15 -4.66 0.44
CA ALA A 59 -2.52 -5.72 -0.48
C ALA A 59 -1.58 -6.93 -0.45
N ARG A 60 -0.38 -6.85 0.16
CA ARG A 60 0.41 -8.04 0.52
C ARG A 60 -0.19 -8.74 1.74
N VAL A 61 -0.48 -7.97 2.80
CA VAL A 61 -1.13 -8.49 4.01
C VAL A 61 -2.45 -9.17 3.66
N ALA A 62 -3.32 -8.49 2.92
CA ALA A 62 -4.63 -9.02 2.50
C ALA A 62 -4.52 -10.32 1.68
N ARG A 63 -3.44 -10.51 0.90
CA ARG A 63 -3.26 -11.70 0.04
C ARG A 63 -2.72 -12.90 0.80
N HIS A 64 -1.81 -12.66 1.74
CA HIS A 64 -1.03 -13.74 2.35
C HIS A 64 -1.40 -13.99 3.82
N GLU A 65 -1.82 -12.95 4.55
CA GLU A 65 -2.22 -13.02 5.96
C GLU A 65 -3.48 -12.18 6.21
N PRO A 66 -4.64 -12.48 5.57
CA PRO A 66 -5.82 -11.62 5.62
C PRO A 66 -6.33 -11.35 7.04
N ALA A 67 -6.24 -12.34 7.96
CA ALA A 67 -6.64 -12.16 9.35
C ALA A 67 -5.82 -11.09 10.10
N ARG A 68 -4.60 -10.80 9.64
CA ARG A 68 -3.73 -9.75 10.20
C ARG A 68 -4.12 -8.36 9.72
N LEU A 69 -4.98 -8.23 8.71
CA LEU A 69 -5.38 -6.93 8.19
C LEU A 69 -6.13 -6.09 9.25
N ALA A 70 -6.75 -6.74 10.24
CA ALA A 70 -7.32 -6.11 11.43
C ALA A 70 -6.28 -5.33 12.27
N ASP A 71 -5.02 -5.79 12.29
CA ASP A 71 -3.92 -5.09 12.97
C ASP A 71 -3.57 -3.76 12.25
N PHE A 72 -4.02 -3.58 11.01
CA PHE A 72 -3.85 -2.38 10.17
C PHE A 72 -5.17 -1.60 9.95
N ALA A 73 -6.10 -1.66 10.91
CA ALA A 73 -7.41 -1.01 10.79
C ALA A 73 -7.31 0.50 10.53
N ARG A 74 -6.30 1.17 11.09
CA ARG A 74 -6.06 2.60 10.84
C ARG A 74 -5.62 2.84 9.41
N GLU A 75 -4.64 2.09 8.94
CA GLU A 75 -4.02 2.25 7.62
C GLU A 75 -5.01 1.88 6.50
N THR A 76 -5.83 0.86 6.71
CA THR A 76 -6.92 0.51 5.78
C THR A 76 -7.98 1.61 5.70
N SER A 77 -8.32 2.25 6.83
CA SER A 77 -9.19 3.44 6.82
C SER A 77 -8.56 4.61 6.07
N VAL A 78 -7.26 4.87 6.29
CA VAL A 78 -6.54 5.95 5.58
C VAL A 78 -6.50 5.66 4.08
N LEU A 79 -6.23 4.41 3.68
CA LEU A 79 -6.26 4.00 2.28
C LEU A 79 -7.63 4.28 1.64
N ALA A 80 -8.72 3.94 2.35
CA ALA A 80 -10.07 4.20 1.88
C ALA A 80 -10.37 5.70 1.71
N GLU A 81 -9.86 6.56 2.61
CA GLU A 81 -10.01 8.01 2.47
C GLU A 81 -9.16 8.57 1.32
N LEU A 82 -7.91 8.11 1.17
CA LEU A 82 -7.04 8.53 0.07
C LEU A 82 -7.54 8.07 -1.30
N ALA A 83 -8.33 7.00 -1.37
CA ALA A 83 -8.89 6.53 -2.63
C ALA A 83 -10.03 7.41 -3.18
N LYS A 84 -10.62 8.32 -2.37
CA LYS A 84 -11.79 9.12 -2.79
C LYS A 84 -11.46 10.31 -3.71
N PRO A 85 -10.43 11.13 -3.43
CA PRO A 85 -10.18 12.33 -4.24
C PRO A 85 -9.61 11.97 -5.61
N GLU A 86 -10.24 12.45 -6.69
CA GLU A 86 -9.78 12.19 -8.08
C GLU A 86 -8.36 12.69 -8.35
N GLU A 87 -7.92 13.74 -7.66
CA GLU A 87 -6.57 14.30 -7.75
C GLU A 87 -5.46 13.30 -7.40
N HIS A 88 -5.73 12.35 -6.50
CA HIS A 88 -4.78 11.30 -6.16
C HIS A 88 -4.57 10.30 -7.31
N TRP A 89 -5.50 10.23 -8.25
CA TRP A 89 -5.46 9.35 -9.43
C TRP A 89 -4.98 10.09 -10.70
N ALA A 90 -5.11 11.42 -10.73
CA ALA A 90 -4.88 12.24 -11.92
C ALA A 90 -3.46 12.16 -12.52
N GLY A 91 -3.31 11.63 -13.73
CA GLY A 91 -2.01 11.50 -14.40
C GLY A 91 -1.37 10.13 -14.23
N LEU A 92 -2.08 9.18 -13.62
CA LEU A 92 -1.85 7.75 -13.85
C LEU A 92 -2.35 7.39 -15.26
N SER A 93 -1.63 6.49 -15.92
CA SER A 93 -2.11 5.82 -17.13
C SER A 93 -3.25 4.84 -16.80
N ALA A 94 -3.89 4.30 -17.84
CA ALA A 94 -4.98 3.33 -17.68
C ALA A 94 -4.51 2.09 -16.91
N ASP A 95 -3.38 1.50 -17.30
CA ASP A 95 -2.82 0.30 -16.68
C ASP A 95 -2.44 0.53 -15.21
N GLU A 96 -1.87 1.69 -14.89
CA GLU A 96 -1.50 2.07 -13.52
C GLU A 96 -2.75 2.26 -12.66
N THR A 97 -3.77 2.92 -13.21
CA THR A 97 -5.06 3.13 -12.55
C THR A 97 -5.74 1.80 -12.27
N GLU A 98 -5.82 0.91 -13.26
CA GLU A 98 -6.37 -0.43 -13.12
C GLU A 98 -5.65 -1.16 -11.99
N ARG A 99 -4.31 -1.23 -12.05
CA ARG A 99 -3.53 -1.98 -11.07
C ARG A 99 -3.67 -1.43 -9.64
N LEU A 100 -3.64 -0.11 -9.48
CA LEU A 100 -3.82 0.53 -8.17
C LEU A 100 -5.24 0.29 -7.65
N SER A 101 -6.25 0.40 -8.52
CA SER A 101 -7.65 0.17 -8.16
C SER A 101 -7.91 -1.28 -7.74
N GLU A 102 -7.24 -2.25 -8.37
CA GLU A 102 -7.30 -3.66 -7.96
C GLU A 102 -6.79 -3.85 -6.53
N ASP A 103 -5.63 -3.27 -6.20
CA ASP A 103 -5.05 -3.38 -4.87
C ASP A 103 -5.96 -2.71 -3.82
N VAL A 104 -6.48 -1.51 -4.09
CA VAL A 104 -7.44 -0.81 -3.21
C VAL A 104 -8.71 -1.62 -2.99
N ARG A 105 -9.33 -2.11 -4.07
CA ARG A 105 -10.54 -2.94 -4.01
C ARG A 105 -10.30 -4.20 -3.20
N PHE A 106 -9.20 -4.89 -3.46
CA PHE A 106 -8.89 -6.15 -2.79
C PHE A 106 -8.69 -5.96 -1.28
N VAL A 107 -7.99 -4.89 -0.87
CA VAL A 107 -7.85 -4.54 0.55
C VAL A 107 -9.21 -4.25 1.19
N ALA A 108 -10.06 -3.47 0.51
CA ALA A 108 -11.40 -3.14 1.02
C ALA A 108 -12.29 -4.39 1.19
N GLU A 109 -12.24 -5.33 0.24
CA GLU A 109 -12.97 -6.60 0.32
C GLU A 109 -12.50 -7.45 1.49
N LYS A 110 -11.19 -7.60 1.68
CA LYS A 110 -10.62 -8.42 2.76
C LYS A 110 -10.77 -7.79 4.14
N SER A 111 -10.74 -6.46 4.23
CA SER A 111 -10.93 -5.75 5.50
C SER A 111 -12.35 -5.91 6.06
N ARG A 112 -13.36 -6.14 5.21
CA ARG A 112 -14.75 -6.37 5.64
C ARG A 112 -15.01 -7.82 6.06
N ALA A 113 -14.13 -8.74 5.69
CA ALA A 113 -14.26 -10.17 5.94
C ALA A 113 -13.42 -10.65 7.12
N SER A 114 -12.61 -9.76 7.72
CA SER A 114 -11.71 -10.01 8.85
C SER A 114 -12.31 -9.41 10.11
#